data_AF-A0A349TM02-F1
#
_entry.id   AF-A0A349TM02-F1
#
_cell.length_a   1.000
_cell.length_b   1.000
_cell.length_c   1.000
_cell.angle_alpha   90.00
_cell.angle_beta   90.00
_cell.angle_gamma   90.00
#
_symmetry.space_group_name_H-M   'P 1'
#
loop_
_entity.id
_entity.type
_entity.pdbx_description
1 polymer ?
#
loop_
_entity_poly.entity_id
_entity_poly.type
_entity_poly.pdbx_seq_one_letter_code
_entity_poly.pdbx_strand_id
1 'polypeptide(L)'
;SALTIAALSASPLSQAIAQSTAPDNDYWWPNRLDLGPLRADSVGMDPRGDDFNYAEAYESLDMDALIADLTALMTDSQDWWP
;
A
#
# COMPACT_ATOMS: atom_id res chain seq x y z
N SER A 1 41.52 3.19 10.95
CA SER A 1 41.82 3.44 9.52
C SER A 1 41.33 2.27 8.69
N ALA A 2 40.64 2.57 7.58
CA ALA A 2 40.14 1.69 6.50
C ALA A 2 39.00 0.70 6.90
N LEU A 3 37.70 0.83 6.54
CA LEU A 3 36.96 1.24 5.32
C LEU A 3 36.90 0.14 4.24
N THR A 4 35.74 -0.53 4.07
CA THR A 4 35.25 -1.34 2.91
C THR A 4 34.06 -2.23 3.35
N ILE A 5 32.89 -2.44 2.71
CA ILE A 5 32.27 -2.05 1.42
C ILE A 5 30.76 -1.97 1.67
N ALA A 6 30.11 -0.86 1.27
CA ALA A 6 28.67 -0.76 1.20
C ALA A 6 28.16 -1.61 0.02
N ALA A 7 27.41 -2.66 0.29
CA ALA A 7 26.67 -3.38 -0.73
C ALA A 7 25.53 -2.49 -1.22
N LEU A 8 25.75 -1.78 -2.33
CA LEU A 8 24.69 -1.13 -3.07
C LEU A 8 23.85 -2.24 -3.74
N SER A 9 22.81 -2.70 -3.05
CA SER A 9 21.72 -3.40 -3.70
C SER A 9 21.08 -2.41 -4.67
N ALA A 10 21.33 -2.62 -5.97
CA ALA A 10 20.62 -1.93 -7.02
C ALA A 10 19.15 -2.33 -6.94
N SER A 11 18.35 -1.54 -6.21
CA SER A 11 16.90 -1.60 -6.33
C SER A 11 16.55 -1.38 -7.80
N PRO A 12 15.72 -2.24 -8.43
CA PRO A 12 15.25 -1.96 -9.77
C PRO A 12 14.56 -0.59 -9.71
N LEU A 13 15.00 0.33 -10.58
CA LEU A 13 14.30 1.58 -10.83
C LEU A 13 12.81 1.24 -10.94
N SER A 14 12.04 1.63 -9.93
CA SER A 14 10.59 1.57 -9.95
C SER A 14 10.18 2.23 -11.25
N GLN A 15 9.53 1.49 -12.15
CA GLN A 15 9.05 2.04 -13.40
C GLN A 15 8.16 3.23 -13.03
N ALA A 16 8.67 4.45 -13.23
CA ALA A 16 7.87 5.64 -13.10
C ALA A 16 6.74 5.48 -14.11
N ILE A 17 5.54 5.21 -13.61
CA ILE A 17 4.32 5.26 -14.40
C ILE A 17 4.26 6.72 -14.84
N ALA A 18 4.68 7.02 -16.06
CA ALA A 18 4.52 8.34 -16.63
C ALA A 18 3.00 8.55 -16.67
N GLN A 19 2.46 9.29 -15.70
CA GLN A 19 1.08 9.75 -15.75
C GLN A 19 0.98 10.53 -17.06
N SER A 20 0.29 9.95 -18.03
CA SER A 20 0.06 10.58 -19.31
C SER A 20 -0.64 11.90 -19.06
N THR A 21 0.05 13.02 -19.26
CA THR A 21 -0.51 14.38 -19.22
C THR A 21 -1.43 14.67 -20.42
N ALA A 22 -1.83 13.63 -21.15
CA ALA A 22 -2.76 13.74 -22.25
C ALA A 22 -4.14 14.13 -21.71
N PRO A 23 -4.83 15.12 -22.31
CA PRO A 23 -6.21 15.44 -21.98
C PRO A 23 -7.11 14.22 -22.06
N ASP A 24 -7.86 13.96 -20.98
CA ASP A 24 -8.84 12.88 -20.90
C ASP A 24 -10.27 13.37 -21.15
N ASN A 25 -11.25 12.49 -20.99
CA ASN A 25 -12.66 12.83 -21.21
C ASN A 25 -13.20 13.84 -20.18
N ASP A 26 -12.58 13.96 -19.01
CA ASP A 26 -13.01 14.89 -17.97
C ASP A 26 -12.48 16.30 -18.29
N TYR A 27 -11.30 16.39 -18.90
CA TYR A 27 -10.78 17.62 -19.48
C TYR A 27 -11.68 18.17 -20.60
N TRP A 28 -12.12 17.32 -21.54
CA TRP A 28 -12.94 17.76 -22.68
C TRP A 28 -14.41 18.05 -22.33
N TRP A 29 -14.97 17.32 -21.36
CA TRP A 29 -16.37 17.45 -20.94
C TRP A 29 -16.47 17.62 -19.42
N PRO A 30 -16.16 18.81 -18.89
CA PRO A 30 -16.06 19.03 -17.44
C PRO A 30 -17.38 18.90 -16.69
N ASN A 31 -18.53 18.96 -17.38
CA ASN A 31 -19.86 18.81 -16.79
C ASN A 31 -20.49 17.42 -17.06
N ARG A 32 -19.70 16.43 -17.50
CA ARG A 32 -20.20 15.06 -17.71
C ARG A 32 -20.57 14.44 -16.37
N LEU A 33 -21.62 13.61 -16.35
CA LEU A 33 -21.90 12.76 -15.21
C LEU A 33 -20.74 11.78 -14.97
N ASP A 34 -20.17 11.82 -13.78
CA ASP A 34 -19.12 10.91 -13.36
C ASP A 34 -19.72 9.57 -12.88
N LEU A 35 -19.22 8.47 -13.45
CA LEU A 35 -19.59 7.09 -13.09
C LEU A 35 -18.42 6.36 -12.37
N GLY A 36 -17.31 7.04 -12.12
CA GLY A 36 -16.18 6.55 -11.34
C GLY A 36 -16.58 5.95 -9.99
N PRO A 37 -17.49 6.57 -9.22
CA PRO A 37 -17.92 6.03 -7.92
C PRO A 37 -18.53 4.64 -7.99
N LEU A 38 -19.13 4.26 -9.13
CA LEU A 38 -19.72 2.92 -9.31
C LEU A 38 -18.67 1.81 -9.52
N ARG A 39 -17.38 2.16 -9.67
CA ARG A 39 -16.27 1.23 -9.91
C ARG A 39 -15.17 1.29 -8.86
N ALA A 40 -15.31 2.14 -7.84
CA ALA A 40 -14.25 2.41 -6.87
C ALA A 40 -13.82 1.16 -6.06
N ASP A 41 -14.75 0.22 -5.84
CA ASP A 41 -14.52 -1.01 -5.08
C ASP A 41 -14.95 -2.23 -5.89
N SER A 42 -14.43 -2.33 -7.12
CA SER A 42 -14.72 -3.51 -7.95
C SER A 42 -14.00 -4.73 -7.39
N VAL A 43 -14.67 -5.89 -7.37
CA VAL A 43 -14.15 -7.18 -6.86
C VAL A 43 -12.74 -7.52 -7.39
N GLY A 44 -12.44 -7.18 -8.64
CA GLY A 44 -11.11 -7.42 -9.23
C GLY A 44 -9.96 -6.55 -8.67
N MET A 45 -10.25 -5.56 -7.82
CA MET A 45 -9.25 -4.73 -7.15
C MET A 45 -8.84 -5.26 -5.77
N ASP A 46 -9.61 -6.17 -5.16
CA ASP A 46 -9.24 -6.74 -3.87
C ASP A 46 -8.13 -7.80 -4.05
N PRO A 47 -6.91 -7.57 -3.55
CA PRO A 47 -5.82 -8.53 -3.68
C PRO A 47 -6.01 -9.81 -2.84
N ARG A 48 -6.99 -9.82 -1.91
CA ARG A 48 -7.25 -10.95 -1.01
C ARG A 48 -8.12 -12.03 -1.66
N GLY A 49 -8.76 -11.72 -2.78
CA GLY A 49 -9.61 -12.64 -3.55
C GLY A 49 -11.02 -12.79 -2.99
N ASP A 50 -11.91 -13.31 -3.83
CA ASP A 50 -13.36 -13.33 -3.62
C ASP A 50 -13.81 -14.16 -2.40
N ASP A 51 -13.02 -15.14 -2.00
CA ASP A 51 -13.34 -16.07 -0.91
C ASP A 51 -12.83 -15.59 0.46
N PHE A 52 -12.16 -14.42 0.54
CA PHE A 52 -11.58 -13.95 1.80
C PHE A 52 -12.62 -13.33 2.74
N ASN A 53 -12.78 -13.92 3.94
CA ASN A 53 -13.63 -13.40 5.00
C ASN A 53 -12.80 -12.72 6.10
N TYR A 54 -12.85 -11.38 6.14
CA TYR A 54 -12.13 -10.61 7.15
C TYR A 54 -12.63 -10.87 8.59
N ALA A 55 -13.93 -11.08 8.78
CA ALA A 55 -14.49 -11.30 10.11
C ALA A 55 -13.97 -12.61 10.71
N GLU A 56 -13.98 -13.69 9.91
CA GLU A 56 -13.43 -14.99 10.30
C GLU A 56 -11.92 -14.93 10.57
N ALA A 57 -11.17 -14.25 9.68
CA ALA A 57 -9.73 -14.07 9.88
C ALA A 57 -9.43 -13.28 11.17
N TYR A 58 -10.22 -12.25 11.48
CA TYR A 58 -10.07 -11.46 12.69
C TYR A 58 -10.38 -12.26 13.96
N GLU A 59 -11.40 -13.13 13.94
CA GLU A 59 -11.72 -14.00 15.06
C GLU A 59 -10.61 -15.01 15.38
N SER A 60 -9.84 -15.41 14.36
CA SER A 60 -8.70 -16.32 14.53
C SER A 60 -7.41 -15.65 15.03
N LEU A 61 -7.40 -14.32 15.16
CA LEU A 61 -6.23 -13.53 15.50
C LEU A 61 -5.92 -13.57 17.01
N ASP A 62 -4.66 -13.79 17.36
CA ASP A 62 -4.18 -13.65 18.75
C ASP A 62 -4.03 -12.16 19.12
N MET A 63 -5.04 -11.65 19.83
CA MET A 63 -5.09 -10.25 20.23
C MET A 63 -4.08 -9.92 21.33
N ASP A 64 -3.77 -10.87 22.22
CA ASP A 64 -2.83 -10.64 23.31
C ASP A 64 -1.41 -10.53 22.77
N ALA A 65 -1.04 -11.39 21.82
CA ALA A 65 0.24 -11.30 21.10
C ALA A 65 0.36 -9.98 20.31
N LEU A 66 -0.70 -9.58 19.60
CA LEU A 66 -0.71 -8.32 18.83
C LEU A 66 -0.48 -7.10 19.72
N ILE A 67 -1.16 -7.04 20.87
CA ILE A 67 -1.01 -5.92 21.81
C ILE A 67 0.40 -5.90 22.42
N ALA A 68 0.95 -7.06 22.75
CA ALA A 68 2.31 -7.17 23.27
C ALA A 68 3.35 -6.67 22.26
N ASP A 69 3.25 -7.11 21.01
CA ASP A 69 4.14 -6.70 19.92
C ASP A 69 4.01 -5.19 19.63
N LEU A 70 2.79 -4.65 19.63
CA LEU A 70 2.56 -3.21 19.47
C LEU A 70 3.19 -2.41 20.61
N THR A 71 3.05 -2.87 21.85
CA THR A 71 3.64 -2.21 23.03
C THR A 71 5.16 -2.21 22.97
N ALA A 72 5.77 -3.30 22.51
CA ALA A 72 7.21 -3.37 22.28
C ALA A 72 7.66 -2.38 21.19
N LEU A 73 6.93 -2.33 20.07
CA LEU A 73 7.22 -1.45 18.93
C LEU A 73 7.20 0.04 19.32
N MET A 74 6.33 0.44 20.25
CA MET A 74 6.28 1.82 20.76
C MET A 74 7.59 2.30 21.40
N THR A 75 8.47 1.37 21.79
CA THR A 75 9.78 1.65 22.40
C THR A 75 10.96 1.30 21.51
N ASP A 76 10.70 0.76 20.31
CA ASP A 76 11.71 0.32 19.35
C ASP A 76 11.85 1.34 18.21
N SER A 77 12.59 2.43 18.49
CA SER A 77 12.86 3.49 17.51
C SER A 77 13.67 2.96 16.34
N GLN A 78 13.27 3.33 15.13
CA GLN A 78 13.92 2.89 13.90
C GLN A 78 14.83 3.99 13.37
N ASP A 79 16.05 3.67 12.96
CA ASP A 79 17.05 4.67 12.53
C ASP A 79 16.58 5.58 11.38
N TRP A 80 15.65 5.10 10.55
CA TRP A 80 15.08 5.86 9.42
C TRP A 80 13.95 6.80 9.83
N TRP A 81 13.39 6.65 11.03
CA TRP A 81 12.41 7.53 11.64
C TRP A 81 12.57 7.53 13.17
N PRO A 82 13.54 8.30 13.70
CA PRO A 82 13.86 8.32 15.13
C PRO A 82 12.72 8.81 16.02
#